data_AF-A0A832IVH8-F1
#
_entry.id   AF-A0A832IVH8-F1
#
_cell.length_a   1.000
_cell.length_b   1.000
_cell.length_c   1.000
_cell.angle_alpha   90.00
_cell.angle_beta   90.00
_cell.angle_gamma   90.00
#
_symmetry.space_group_name_H-M   'P 1'
#
loop_
_entity.id
_entity.type
_entity.pdbx_description
1 polymer ?
#
loop_
_entity_poly.entity_id
_entity_poly.type
_entity_poly.pdbx_seq_one_letter_code
_entity_poly.pdbx_strand_id
1 'polypeptide(L)'
;MKKTKTFVTLALVSLLAASGLQASQEKKQQRLKVMHTYAGALHMVQDGFLYNNKTKILNGAKTLHDTAREVLGHDMQSHLPKNQEYTYKFAKKITERVLVHADGITDATKRANPLEAMDEFNYVIKQCTSCHLRVRSW
;
A
#
# COMPACT_ATOMS: atom_id res chain seq x y z
N MET A 1 15.23 -16.49 48.90
CA MET A 1 13.94 -16.27 48.21
C MET A 1 13.82 -14.98 47.39
N LYS A 2 14.58 -13.90 47.67
CA LYS A 2 14.55 -12.67 46.83
C LYS A 2 15.16 -12.84 45.44
N LYS A 3 16.29 -13.54 45.31
CA LYS A 3 17.02 -13.73 44.02
C LYS A 3 16.22 -14.49 42.95
N THR A 4 15.42 -15.47 43.33
CA THR A 4 14.57 -16.26 42.41
C THR A 4 13.41 -15.44 41.83
N LYS A 5 12.82 -14.53 42.63
CA LYS A 5 11.79 -13.60 42.13
C LYS A 5 12.38 -12.62 41.11
N THR A 6 13.59 -12.11 41.33
CA THR A 6 14.27 -11.21 40.39
C THR A 6 14.56 -11.88 39.04
N PHE A 7 15.01 -13.14 39.04
CA PHE A 7 15.26 -13.90 37.81
C PHE A 7 13.97 -14.19 37.01
N VAL A 8 12.89 -14.59 37.69
CA VAL A 8 11.59 -14.85 37.03
C VAL A 8 11.03 -13.55 36.43
N THR A 9 11.17 -12.42 37.13
CA THR A 9 10.72 -11.12 36.62
C THR A 9 11.52 -10.68 35.38
N LEU A 10 12.83 -10.90 35.38
CA LEU A 10 13.71 -10.56 34.24
C LEU A 10 13.42 -11.44 33.01
N ALA A 11 13.14 -12.73 33.20
CA ALA A 11 12.74 -13.64 32.12
C ALA A 11 11.38 -13.26 31.51
N LEU A 12 10.40 -12.84 32.34
CA LEU A 12 9.09 -12.39 31.87
C LEU A 12 9.17 -11.10 31.03
N VAL A 13 9.98 -10.13 31.48
CA VAL A 13 10.21 -8.87 30.75
C VAL A 13 10.90 -9.12 29.40
N SER A 14 11.83 -10.08 29.36
CA SER A 14 12.52 -10.46 28.12
C SER A 14 11.59 -11.08 27.08
N LEU A 15 10.65 -11.95 27.52
CA LEU A 15 9.63 -12.53 26.65
C LEU A 15 8.66 -11.48 26.09
N LEU A 16 8.21 -10.54 26.92
CA LEU A 16 7.31 -9.45 26.49
C LEU A 16 7.97 -8.52 25.47
N ALA A 17 9.27 -8.23 25.63
CA ALA A 17 10.03 -7.41 24.69
C ALA A 17 10.20 -8.09 23.33
N ALA A 18 10.42 -9.42 23.30
CA ALA A 18 10.55 -10.19 22.07
C ALA A 18 9.25 -10.18 21.24
N SER A 19 8.09 -10.38 21.89
CA SER A 19 6.78 -10.37 21.24
C SER A 19 6.43 -9.02 20.59
N GLY A 20 6.77 -7.91 21.26
CA GLY A 20 6.56 -6.57 20.73
C GLY A 20 7.39 -6.26 19.48
N LEU A 21 8.63 -6.77 19.44
CA LEU A 21 9.51 -6.60 18.28
C LEU A 21 8.99 -7.35 17.05
N GLN A 22 8.51 -8.58 17.25
CA GLN A 22 8.00 -9.42 16.18
C GLN A 22 6.75 -8.82 15.52
N ALA A 23 5.77 -8.34 16.32
CA ALA A 23 4.56 -7.71 15.78
C ALA A 23 4.86 -6.42 14.98
N SER A 24 5.85 -5.64 15.40
CA SER A 24 6.31 -4.45 14.66
C SER A 24 6.93 -4.82 13.30
N GLN A 25 7.74 -5.88 13.29
CA GLN A 25 8.39 -6.37 12.08
C GLN A 25 7.37 -6.93 11.07
N GLU A 26 6.39 -7.71 11.54
CA GLU A 26 5.32 -8.25 10.68
C GLU A 26 4.53 -7.15 9.98
N LYS A 27 4.11 -6.11 10.71
CA LYS A 27 3.42 -4.94 10.11
C LYS A 27 4.27 -4.24 9.06
N LYS A 28 5.58 -4.11 9.29
CA LYS A 28 6.50 -3.53 8.30
C LYS A 28 6.58 -4.39 7.05
N GLN A 29 6.69 -5.70 7.18
CA GLN A 29 6.73 -6.62 6.03
C GLN A 29 5.43 -6.57 5.23
N GLN A 30 4.28 -6.52 5.90
CA GLN A 30 2.99 -6.35 5.23
C GLN A 30 2.92 -5.06 4.41
N ARG A 31 3.32 -3.91 4.99
CA ARG A 31 3.40 -2.65 4.25
C ARG A 31 4.31 -2.73 3.02
N LEU A 32 5.49 -3.33 3.16
CA LEU A 32 6.43 -3.48 2.05
C LEU A 32 5.85 -4.36 0.94
N LYS A 33 5.20 -5.47 1.30
CA LYS A 33 4.50 -6.34 0.35
C LYS A 33 3.45 -5.57 -0.44
N VAL A 34 2.60 -4.80 0.23
CA VAL A 34 1.57 -3.95 -0.41
C VAL A 34 2.22 -2.97 -1.41
N MET A 35 3.31 -2.32 -1.01
CA MET A 35 4.02 -1.38 -1.90
C MET A 35 4.67 -2.08 -3.11
N HIS A 36 5.19 -3.29 -2.94
CA HIS A 36 5.69 -4.09 -4.06
C HIS A 36 4.57 -4.50 -5.01
N THR A 37 3.39 -4.86 -4.49
CA THR A 37 2.21 -5.16 -5.32
C THR A 37 1.80 -3.93 -6.15
N TYR A 38 1.73 -2.74 -5.55
CA TYR A 38 1.48 -1.50 -6.29
C TYR A 38 2.52 -1.26 -7.38
N ALA A 39 3.81 -1.37 -7.06
CA ALA A 39 4.88 -1.16 -8.03
C ALA A 39 4.78 -2.13 -9.22
N GLY A 40 4.53 -3.41 -8.95
CA GLY A 40 4.34 -4.41 -10.00
C GLY A 40 3.12 -4.12 -10.88
N ALA A 41 2.02 -3.66 -10.29
CA ALA A 41 0.82 -3.28 -11.02
C ALA A 41 1.05 -2.05 -11.91
N LEU A 42 1.75 -1.03 -11.42
CA LEU A 42 2.12 0.17 -12.19
C LEU A 42 3.00 -0.20 -13.39
N HIS A 43 4.02 -1.03 -13.20
CA HIS A 43 4.84 -1.55 -14.30
C HIS A 43 4.01 -2.33 -15.31
N MET A 44 3.05 -3.14 -14.86
CA MET A 44 2.19 -3.89 -15.78
C MET A 44 1.33 -2.99 -16.65
N VAL A 45 0.74 -1.92 -16.06
CA VAL A 45 -0.03 -0.93 -16.84
C VAL A 45 0.87 -0.19 -17.82
N GLN A 46 2.04 0.27 -17.38
CA GLN A 46 3.01 0.98 -18.21
C GLN A 46 3.47 0.12 -19.40
N ASP A 47 3.90 -1.12 -19.14
CA ASP A 47 4.22 -2.10 -20.19
C ASP A 47 3.04 -2.30 -21.15
N GLY A 48 1.83 -2.37 -20.61
CA GLY A 48 0.61 -2.50 -21.37
C GLY A 48 0.44 -1.39 -22.39
N PHE A 49 0.68 -0.14 -22.00
CA PHE A 49 0.68 0.99 -22.94
C PHE A 49 1.82 0.93 -23.94
N LEU A 50 3.06 0.67 -23.49
CA LEU A 50 4.25 0.68 -24.35
C LEU A 50 4.22 -0.41 -25.44
N TYR A 51 3.61 -1.56 -25.15
CA TYR A 51 3.52 -2.69 -26.07
C TYR A 51 2.11 -2.92 -26.64
N ASN A 52 1.19 -1.96 -26.48
CA ASN A 52 -0.21 -2.06 -26.93
C ASN A 52 -0.90 -3.36 -26.46
N ASN A 53 -0.66 -3.76 -25.22
CA ASN A 53 -1.20 -4.98 -24.61
C ASN A 53 -2.33 -4.65 -23.62
N LYS A 54 -3.56 -4.68 -24.12
CA LYS A 54 -4.77 -4.41 -23.32
C LYS A 54 -4.91 -5.34 -22.11
N THR A 55 -4.54 -6.61 -22.25
CA THR A 55 -4.60 -7.58 -21.14
C THR A 55 -3.67 -7.18 -20.00
N LYS A 56 -2.45 -6.71 -20.30
CA LYS A 56 -1.54 -6.17 -19.29
C LYS A 56 -2.13 -4.92 -18.61
N ILE A 57 -2.70 -3.99 -19.38
CA ILE A 57 -3.35 -2.79 -18.82
C ILE A 57 -4.47 -3.19 -17.84
N LEU A 58 -5.38 -4.07 -18.26
CA LEU A 58 -6.51 -4.51 -17.46
C LEU A 58 -6.08 -5.29 -16.21
N ASN A 59 -5.09 -6.17 -16.33
CA ASN A 59 -4.59 -6.93 -15.19
C ASN A 59 -3.89 -6.01 -14.18
N GLY A 60 -3.08 -5.06 -14.65
CA GLY A 60 -2.44 -4.06 -13.79
C GLY A 60 -3.47 -3.19 -13.09
N ALA A 61 -4.46 -2.67 -13.81
CA ALA A 61 -5.57 -1.89 -13.25
C ALA A 61 -6.36 -2.68 -12.18
N LYS A 62 -6.67 -3.96 -12.46
CA LYS A 62 -7.32 -4.84 -11.48
C LYS A 62 -6.47 -5.02 -10.23
N THR A 63 -5.16 -5.22 -10.36
CA THR A 63 -4.26 -5.34 -9.20
C THR A 63 -4.20 -4.03 -8.41
N LEU A 64 -4.16 -2.86 -9.06
CA LEU A 64 -4.24 -1.56 -8.39
C LEU A 64 -5.54 -1.43 -7.58
N HIS A 65 -6.68 -1.72 -8.20
CA HIS A 65 -7.99 -1.67 -7.57
C HIS A 65 -8.08 -2.60 -6.36
N ASP A 66 -7.73 -3.88 -6.53
CA ASP A 66 -7.83 -4.88 -5.46
C ASP A 66 -6.90 -4.55 -4.29
N THR A 67 -5.68 -4.07 -4.57
CA THR A 67 -4.74 -3.66 -3.52
C THR A 67 -5.25 -2.42 -2.78
N ALA A 68 -5.82 -1.44 -3.49
CA ALA A 68 -6.42 -0.26 -2.87
C ALA A 68 -7.60 -0.62 -1.98
N ARG A 69 -8.47 -1.54 -2.44
CA ARG A 69 -9.60 -2.05 -1.68
C ARG A 69 -9.16 -2.82 -0.43
N GLU A 70 -8.15 -3.67 -0.53
CA GLU A 70 -7.56 -4.38 0.62
C GLU A 70 -7.07 -3.37 1.66
N VAL A 71 -6.27 -2.39 1.24
CA VAL A 71 -5.72 -1.35 2.12
C VAL A 71 -6.84 -0.56 2.82
N LEU A 72 -7.90 -0.19 2.10
CA LEU A 72 -9.06 0.51 2.68
C LEU A 72 -9.89 -0.33 3.64
N GLY A 73 -9.84 -1.66 3.52
CA GLY A 73 -10.49 -2.60 4.43
C GLY A 73 -9.81 -2.72 5.80
N HIS A 74 -8.60 -2.17 5.95
CA HIS A 74 -7.87 -2.15 7.20
C HIS A 74 -8.00 -0.80 7.92
N ASP A 75 -7.74 -0.79 9.23
CA ASP A 75 -7.52 0.46 9.95
C ASP A 75 -6.24 1.15 9.45
N MET A 76 -6.42 2.17 8.62
CA MET A 76 -5.34 2.95 8.02
C MET A 76 -4.44 3.60 9.07
N GLN A 77 -4.97 3.94 10.25
CA GLN A 77 -4.17 4.58 11.29
C GLN A 77 -3.11 3.62 11.82
N SER A 78 -3.51 2.42 12.25
CA SER A 78 -2.58 1.40 12.75
C SER A 78 -1.73 0.71 11.67
N HIS A 79 -2.05 0.93 10.39
CA HIS A 79 -1.27 0.46 9.26
C HIS A 79 -0.03 1.33 9.00
N LEU A 80 -0.08 2.63 9.29
CA LEU A 80 1.03 3.56 9.08
C LEU A 80 2.17 3.39 10.09
N PRO A 81 3.40 3.84 9.77
CA PRO A 81 4.46 3.98 10.77
C PRO A 81 4.01 4.88 11.95
N LYS A 82 4.42 4.56 13.18
CA LYS A 82 3.99 5.28 14.39
C LYS A 82 4.16 6.80 14.31
N ASN A 83 5.26 7.25 13.73
CA ASN A 83 5.57 8.67 13.55
C ASN A 83 4.77 9.36 12.43
N GLN A 84 3.93 8.61 11.70
CA GLN A 84 3.14 9.07 10.56
C GLN A 84 1.64 8.78 10.71
N GLU A 85 1.20 8.19 11.83
CA GLU A 85 -0.21 7.81 12.06
C GLU A 85 -1.17 9.00 11.89
N TYR A 86 -0.75 10.22 12.22
CA TYR A 86 -1.54 11.44 12.05
C TYR A 86 -1.92 11.72 10.57
N THR A 87 -1.19 11.14 9.61
CA THR A 87 -1.45 11.29 8.17
C THR A 87 -2.50 10.31 7.63
N TYR A 88 -3.10 9.45 8.47
CA TYR A 88 -4.00 8.38 8.01
C TYR A 88 -5.18 8.86 7.15
N LYS A 89 -5.78 10.02 7.45
CA LYS A 89 -6.86 10.60 6.65
C LYS A 89 -6.40 10.95 5.23
N PHE A 90 -5.18 11.48 5.13
CA PHE A 90 -4.57 11.79 3.85
C PHE A 90 -4.25 10.50 3.09
N ALA A 91 -3.61 9.53 3.73
CA ALA A 91 -3.33 8.24 3.12
C ALA A 91 -4.61 7.54 2.62
N LYS A 92 -5.68 7.52 3.43
CA LYS A 92 -7.00 6.98 3.06
C LYS A 92 -7.55 7.66 1.80
N LYS A 93 -7.55 9.00 1.77
CA LYS A 93 -8.01 9.77 0.61
C LYS A 93 -7.20 9.47 -0.66
N ILE A 94 -5.89 9.28 -0.53
CA ILE A 94 -5.05 8.91 -1.67
C ILE A 94 -5.40 7.50 -2.15
N THR A 95 -5.55 6.53 -1.25
CA THR A 95 -5.95 5.17 -1.62
C THR A 95 -7.33 5.12 -2.28
N GLU A 96 -8.30 5.90 -1.81
CA GLU A 96 -9.62 6.05 -2.46
C GLU A 96 -9.50 6.58 -3.89
N ARG A 97 -8.60 7.55 -4.13
CA ARG A 97 -8.34 8.05 -5.49
C ARG A 97 -7.68 6.98 -6.37
N VAL A 98 -6.74 6.21 -5.84
CA VAL A 98 -6.13 5.09 -6.60
C VAL A 98 -7.19 4.08 -7.00
N LEU A 99 -8.14 3.77 -6.12
CA LEU A 99 -9.25 2.86 -6.41
C LEU A 99 -10.12 3.39 -7.57
N VAL A 100 -10.58 4.64 -7.48
CA VAL A 100 -11.41 5.25 -8.53
C VAL A 100 -10.69 5.34 -9.88
N HIS A 101 -9.43 5.75 -9.88
CA HIS A 101 -8.67 5.87 -11.14
C HIS A 101 -8.26 4.51 -11.71
N ALA A 102 -8.14 3.46 -10.90
CA ALA A 102 -7.96 2.09 -11.39
C ALA A 102 -9.21 1.57 -12.14
N ASP A 103 -10.40 1.92 -11.66
CA ASP A 103 -11.65 1.68 -12.40
C ASP A 103 -11.68 2.48 -13.71
N GLY A 104 -11.27 3.75 -13.67
CA GLY A 104 -11.12 4.60 -14.85
C GLY A 104 -10.22 4.00 -15.94
N ILE A 105 -9.04 3.48 -15.56
CA ILE A 105 -8.15 2.75 -16.49
C ILE A 105 -8.88 1.57 -17.12
N THR A 106 -9.60 0.79 -16.31
CA THR A 106 -10.34 -0.40 -16.77
C THR A 106 -11.42 -0.03 -17.78
N ASP A 107 -12.25 0.96 -17.47
CA ASP A 107 -13.39 1.36 -18.28
C ASP A 107 -12.96 2.03 -19.59
N ALA A 108 -11.96 2.93 -19.54
CA ALA A 108 -11.40 3.54 -20.74
C ALA A 108 -10.73 2.51 -21.66
N THR A 109 -10.01 1.53 -21.09
CA THR A 109 -9.39 0.44 -21.87
C THR A 109 -10.44 -0.43 -22.55
N LYS A 110 -11.53 -0.77 -21.86
CA LYS A 110 -12.67 -1.54 -22.43
C LYS A 110 -13.37 -0.78 -23.56
N ARG A 111 -13.51 0.55 -23.44
CA ARG A 111 -14.04 1.43 -24.49
C ARG A 111 -13.05 1.71 -25.64
N ALA A 112 -11.87 1.10 -25.61
CA ALA A 112 -10.79 1.35 -26.57
C ALA A 112 -10.41 2.84 -26.68
N ASN A 113 -10.44 3.57 -25.56
CA ASN A 113 -9.97 4.94 -25.45
C ASN A 113 -8.61 4.99 -24.72
N PRO A 114 -7.48 4.80 -25.44
CA PRO A 114 -6.16 4.68 -24.82
C PRO A 114 -5.65 6.00 -24.21
N LEU A 115 -6.06 7.16 -24.72
CA LEU A 115 -5.67 8.46 -24.17
C LEU A 115 -6.30 8.67 -22.80
N GLU A 116 -7.61 8.41 -22.68
CA GLU A 116 -8.30 8.48 -21.39
C GLU A 116 -7.73 7.47 -20.38
N ALA A 117 -7.45 6.23 -20.82
CA ALA A 117 -6.83 5.24 -19.95
C ALA A 117 -5.43 5.69 -19.45
N MET A 118 -4.66 6.36 -20.31
CA MET A 118 -3.34 6.90 -19.96
C MET A 118 -3.47 8.08 -18.98
N ASP A 119 -4.46 8.95 -19.15
CA ASP A 119 -4.72 10.05 -18.22
C ASP A 119 -5.06 9.54 -16.82
N GLU A 120 -5.93 8.53 -16.73
CA GLU A 120 -6.27 7.84 -15.47
C GLU A 120 -5.03 7.20 -14.82
N PHE A 121 -4.19 6.53 -15.62
CA PHE A 121 -2.92 5.97 -15.13
C PHE A 121 -1.97 7.05 -14.60
N ASN A 122 -1.82 8.17 -15.30
CA ASN A 122 -1.02 9.30 -14.85
C ASN A 122 -1.55 9.90 -13.54
N TYR A 123 -2.87 9.92 -13.34
CA TYR A 123 -3.47 10.33 -12.07
C TYR A 123 -3.11 9.38 -10.92
N VAL A 124 -3.07 8.06 -11.15
CA VAL A 124 -2.58 7.08 -10.17
C VAL A 124 -1.12 7.36 -9.80
N ILE A 125 -0.23 7.58 -10.78
CA ILE A 125 1.17 7.90 -10.51
C ILE A 125 1.31 9.16 -9.64
N LYS A 126 0.54 10.22 -9.96
CA LYS A 126 0.51 11.45 -9.15
C LYS A 126 0.07 11.18 -7.70
N GLN A 127 -0.91 10.29 -7.50
CA GLN A 127 -1.35 9.88 -6.17
C GLN A 127 -0.25 9.15 -5.40
N CYS A 128 0.46 8.22 -6.03
CA CYS A 128 1.60 7.52 -5.44
C CYS A 128 2.69 8.49 -4.97
N THR A 129 3.11 9.41 -5.85
CA THR A 129 4.12 10.42 -5.53
C THR A 129 3.68 11.36 -4.41
N SER A 130 2.43 11.81 -4.44
CA SER A 130 1.85 12.68 -3.40
C SER A 130 1.85 12.02 -2.02
N CYS A 131 1.48 10.73 -1.96
CA CYS A 131 1.57 9.94 -0.73
C CYS A 131 3.01 9.83 -0.25
N HIS A 132 3.95 9.55 -1.15
CA HIS A 132 5.34 9.34 -0.76
C HIS A 132 6.00 10.61 -0.22
N LEU A 133 5.75 11.78 -0.81
CA LEU A 133 6.26 13.05 -0.29
C LEU A 133 5.72 13.37 1.11
N ARG A 134 4.42 13.14 1.36
CA ARG A 134 3.77 13.60 2.60
C ARG A 134 3.75 12.56 3.72
N VAL A 135 3.64 11.28 3.39
CA VAL A 135 3.50 10.18 4.38
C VAL A 135 4.82 9.46 4.58
N ARG A 136 5.61 9.29 3.52
CA ARG A 136 6.89 8.54 3.57
C ARG A 136 8.11 9.43 3.64
N SER A 137 7.93 10.75 3.58
CA SER A 137 8.98 11.76 3.65
C SER A 137 10.10 11.49 2.63
N TRP A 138 9.70 11.22 1.38
CA TRP A 138 10.60 11.31 0.23
C TRP A 138 11.06 12.75 -0.01
#